data_AF-A0A660QPR2-F1
#
_entry.id   AF-A0A660QPR2-F1
#
_cell.length_a   1.000
_cell.length_b   1.000
_cell.length_c   1.000
_cell.angle_alpha   90.00
_cell.angle_beta   90.00
_cell.angle_gamma   90.00
#
_symmetry.space_group_name_H-M   'P 1'
#
loop_
_entity.id
_entity.type
_entity.pdbx_description
1 polymer ?
#
loop_
_entity_poly.entity_id
_entity_poly.type
_entity_poly.pdbx_seq_one_letter_code
_entity_poly.pdbx_strand_id
1 'polypeptide(L)'
;MSIFSLLPRFLEQHLGPLTTKEGFNRVEEYVEEAKSRSAETLLGRRKPSGAEFEKGYFFDPTILVNVDHTMKLVKNETFGPMVPIMPFKTFDEVIEEANDRDPSPLVPRRNNP
;
A
#
# COMPACT_ATOMS: atom_id res chain seq x y z
N MET A 1 1.37 4.11 -37.84
CA MET A 1 1.32 3.26 -36.62
C MET A 1 2.71 3.19 -36.05
N SER A 2 2.91 3.64 -34.81
CA SER A 2 4.22 3.67 -34.16
C SER A 2 4.63 2.26 -33.73
N ILE A 3 5.88 1.88 -33.99
CA ILE A 3 6.46 0.59 -33.59
C ILE A 3 6.40 0.36 -32.07
N PHE A 4 6.25 1.45 -31.30
CA PHE A 4 6.01 1.41 -29.85
C PHE A 4 4.68 0.74 -29.46
N SER A 5 3.68 0.67 -30.36
CA SER A 5 2.38 0.02 -30.07
C SER A 5 2.44 -1.52 -30.07
N LEU A 6 3.56 -2.11 -30.49
CA LEU A 6 3.73 -3.56 -30.65
C LEU A 6 4.73 -4.17 -29.65
N LEU A 7 5.40 -3.35 -28.83
CA LEU A 7 6.16 -3.90 -27.70
C LEU A 7 5.16 -4.46 -26.67
N PRO A 8 5.42 -5.66 -26.12
CA PRO A 8 4.57 -6.17 -25.05
C PRO A 8 4.55 -5.13 -23.94
N ARG A 9 3.33 -4.69 -23.58
CA ARG A 9 3.05 -3.69 -22.54
C ARG A 9 3.76 -3.98 -21.20
N PHE A 10 4.23 -5.22 -21.04
CA PHE A 10 5.17 -5.71 -20.04
C PHE A 10 6.43 -4.86 -19.84
N LEU A 11 6.97 -4.24 -20.90
CA LEU A 11 8.17 -3.38 -20.78
C LEU A 11 7.87 -2.00 -20.17
N GLU A 12 6.60 -1.59 -20.10
CA GLU A 12 6.17 -0.36 -19.43
C GLU A 12 5.56 -0.63 -18.04
N GLN A 13 5.50 -1.89 -17.61
CA GLN A 13 4.95 -2.26 -16.30
C GLN A 13 6.01 -2.13 -15.21
N HIS A 14 5.82 -1.15 -14.32
CA HIS A 14 6.69 -0.92 -13.18
C HIS A 14 6.42 -1.84 -11.99
N LEU A 15 5.25 -2.50 -11.94
CA LEU A 15 4.88 -3.44 -10.87
C LEU A 15 4.30 -4.75 -11.43
N GLY A 16 4.81 -5.86 -10.90
CA GLY A 16 4.27 -7.21 -11.12
C GLY A 16 3.15 -7.58 -10.14
N PRO A 17 2.62 -8.82 -10.23
CA PRO A 17 1.58 -9.29 -9.32
C PRO A 17 2.13 -9.56 -7.92
N LEU A 18 1.24 -9.59 -6.93
CA LEU A 18 1.54 -10.18 -5.64
C LEU A 18 1.82 -11.68 -5.77
N THR A 19 2.65 -12.21 -4.88
CA THR A 19 3.11 -13.60 -4.96
C THR A 19 2.00 -14.60 -4.69
N THR A 20 1.04 -14.26 -3.81
CA THR A 20 -0.01 -15.20 -3.35
C THR A 20 -1.39 -14.56 -3.29
N LYS A 21 -2.42 -15.41 -3.30
CA LYS A 21 -3.82 -14.99 -3.16
C LYS A 21 -4.08 -14.40 -1.79
N GLU A 22 -3.44 -14.97 -0.77
CA GLU A 22 -3.56 -14.52 0.62
C GLU A 22 -2.99 -13.11 0.77
N GLY A 23 -1.86 -12.80 0.12
CA GLY A 23 -1.30 -11.45 0.08
C GLY A 23 -2.27 -10.47 -0.58
N PHE A 24 -2.85 -10.83 -1.72
CA PHE A 24 -3.86 -10.02 -2.40
C PHE A 24 -5.09 -9.75 -1.53
N ASN A 25 -5.67 -10.81 -0.94
CA ASN A 25 -6.84 -10.68 -0.09
C ASN A 25 -6.57 -9.81 1.15
N ARG A 26 -5.35 -9.89 1.72
CA ARG A 26 -4.95 -9.05 2.85
C ARG A 26 -4.89 -7.58 2.46
N VAL A 27 -4.29 -7.28 1.31
CA VAL A 27 -4.21 -5.90 0.80
C VAL A 27 -5.62 -5.36 0.58
N GLU A 28 -6.49 -6.16 -0.06
CA GLU A 28 -7.89 -5.81 -0.25
C GLU A 28 -8.64 -5.56 1.06
N GLU A 29 -8.51 -6.47 2.03
CA GLU A 29 -9.15 -6.35 3.34
C GLU A 29 -8.79 -5.04 4.03
N TYR A 30 -7.51 -4.65 3.98
CA TYR A 30 -7.02 -3.46 4.64
C TYR A 30 -7.52 -2.17 3.97
N VAL A 31 -7.58 -2.16 2.63
CA VAL A 31 -8.15 -1.03 1.87
C VAL A 31 -9.63 -0.86 2.19
N GLU A 32 -10.39 -1.95 2.22
CA GLU A 32 -11.82 -1.90 2.51
C GLU A 32 -12.12 -1.57 3.98
N GLU A 33 -11.31 -2.06 4.92
CA GLU A 33 -11.39 -1.65 6.34
C GLU A 33 -11.18 -0.14 6.50
N ALA A 34 -10.14 0.41 5.87
CA ALA A 34 -9.88 1.85 5.95
C ALA A 34 -11.00 2.68 5.30
N LYS A 35 -11.50 2.28 4.12
CA LYS A 35 -12.64 2.94 3.47
C LYS A 35 -13.89 2.95 4.34
N SER A 36 -14.17 1.84 5.04
CA SER A 36 -15.30 1.76 5.97
C SER A 36 -15.18 2.75 7.14
N ARG A 37 -13.99 3.30 7.36
CA ARG A 37 -13.63 4.22 8.45
C ARG A 37 -13.28 5.63 7.96
N SER A 38 -13.82 6.04 6.81
CA SER A 38 -13.66 7.38 6.21
C SER A 38 -12.37 7.61 5.42
N ALA A 39 -11.50 6.60 5.27
CA ALA A 39 -10.35 6.74 4.39
C ALA A 39 -10.81 6.89 2.93
N GLU A 40 -10.08 7.70 2.17
CA GLU A 40 -10.32 7.94 0.76
C GLU A 40 -9.17 7.39 -0.07
N THR A 41 -9.50 6.77 -1.21
CA THR A 41 -8.52 6.31 -2.19
C THR A 41 -8.29 7.42 -3.23
N LEU A 42 -7.14 8.10 -3.17
CA LEU A 42 -6.78 9.12 -4.17
C LEU A 42 -6.39 8.51 -5.53
N LEU A 43 -5.78 7.34 -5.48
CA LEU A 43 -5.31 6.58 -6.63
C LEU A 43 -5.46 5.10 -6.35
N GLY A 44 -5.73 4.32 -7.39
CA GLY A 44 -5.75 2.87 -7.34
C GLY A 44 -7.16 2.29 -7.43
N ARG A 45 -7.24 1.08 -7.99
CA ARG A 45 -8.41 0.22 -8.00
C ARG A 45 -8.02 -1.14 -7.44
N ARG A 46 -9.01 -1.96 -7.08
CA ARG A 46 -8.76 -3.31 -6.56
C ARG A 46 -7.93 -4.18 -7.51
N LYS A 47 -8.20 -4.15 -8.81
CA LYS A 47 -7.50 -4.95 -9.83
C LYS A 47 -7.37 -4.14 -11.13
N PRO A 48 -6.19 -4.11 -11.77
CA PRO A 48 -6.01 -3.42 -13.04
C PRO A 48 -6.88 -4.04 -14.14
N SER A 49 -7.36 -3.20 -15.07
CA SER A 49 -8.17 -3.61 -16.22
C SER A 49 -7.29 -4.02 -17.40
N GLY A 50 -7.65 -5.10 -18.09
CA GLY A 50 -6.94 -5.59 -19.28
C GLY A 50 -6.81 -7.10 -19.26
N ALA A 51 -6.77 -7.73 -20.45
CA ALA A 51 -6.65 -9.17 -20.59
C ALA A 51 -5.34 -9.70 -19.97
N GLU A 52 -4.29 -8.89 -19.97
CA GLU A 52 -2.99 -9.19 -19.37
C GLU A 52 -3.03 -9.32 -17.84
N PHE A 53 -4.03 -8.74 -17.17
CA PHE A 53 -4.18 -8.77 -15.72
C PHE A 53 -5.19 -9.80 -15.22
N GLU A 54 -5.87 -10.52 -16.13
CA GLU A 54 -6.87 -11.52 -15.75
C GLU A 54 -6.28 -12.63 -14.87
N LYS A 55 -5.05 -13.05 -15.19
CA LYS A 55 -4.31 -14.09 -14.48
C LYS A 55 -3.33 -13.47 -13.48
N GLY A 56 -3.17 -14.13 -12.32
CA GLY A 56 -2.29 -13.67 -11.25
C GLY A 56 -2.98 -12.69 -10.28
N TYR A 57 -2.22 -12.24 -9.30
CA TYR A 57 -2.70 -11.45 -8.17
C TYR A 57 -2.28 -9.98 -8.29
N PHE A 58 -2.63 -9.36 -9.41
CA PHE A 58 -2.35 -7.94 -9.66
C PHE A 58 -3.27 -7.04 -8.85
N PHE A 59 -2.70 -6.02 -8.21
CA PHE A 59 -3.39 -5.01 -7.42
C PHE A 59 -2.87 -3.64 -7.86
N ASP A 60 -3.73 -2.65 -8.09
CA ASP A 60 -3.24 -1.33 -8.53
C ASP A 60 -2.46 -0.66 -7.40
N PRO A 61 -1.39 0.09 -7.72
CA PRO A 61 -0.79 1.03 -6.79
C PRO A 61 -1.87 1.94 -6.17
N THR A 62 -2.02 1.87 -4.85
CA THR A 62 -3.12 2.48 -4.13
C THR A 62 -2.62 3.52 -3.14
N ILE A 63 -3.12 4.75 -3.24
CA ILE A 63 -2.80 5.83 -2.31
C ILE A 63 -4.05 6.10 -1.46
N LEU A 64 -3.90 6.03 -0.14
CA LEU A 64 -4.98 6.32 0.80
C LEU A 64 -4.69 7.58 1.60
N VAL A 65 -5.70 8.42 1.76
CA VAL A 65 -5.70 9.59 2.65
C VAL A 65 -6.86 9.49 3.64
N ASN A 66 -6.91 10.43 4.61
CA ASN A 66 -7.87 10.39 5.71
C ASN A 66 -7.80 9.08 6.50
N VAL A 67 -6.59 8.54 6.62
CA VAL A 67 -6.26 7.38 7.44
C VAL A 67 -5.75 7.82 8.81
N ASP A 68 -5.86 6.95 9.81
CA ASP A 68 -5.37 7.20 11.16
C ASP A 68 -4.56 6.01 11.70
N HIS A 69 -3.76 6.26 12.75
CA HIS A 69 -2.85 5.28 13.36
C HIS A 69 -3.52 4.03 13.92
N THR A 70 -4.85 3.97 13.98
CA THR A 70 -5.60 2.81 14.46
C THR A 70 -6.12 1.92 13.32
N MET A 71 -5.94 2.30 12.05
CA MET A 71 -6.29 1.48 10.89
C MET A 71 -5.27 0.37 10.63
N LYS A 72 -5.73 -0.78 10.11
CA LYS A 72 -4.88 -1.97 9.91
C LYS A 72 -3.71 -1.70 8.96
N LEU A 73 -3.93 -0.93 7.90
CA LEU A 73 -2.90 -0.59 6.91
C LEU A 73 -1.79 0.30 7.46
N VAL A 74 -2.04 1.01 8.56
CA VAL A 74 -1.03 1.86 9.23
C VAL A 74 -0.26 1.03 10.27
N LYS A 75 -0.96 0.19 11.04
CA LYS A 75 -0.37 -0.63 12.10
C LYS A 75 0.43 -1.84 11.60
N ASN A 76 -0.04 -2.47 10.53
CA ASN A 76 0.49 -3.76 10.07
C ASN A 76 1.25 -3.59 8.77
N GLU A 77 2.30 -4.39 8.62
CA GLU A 77 3.03 -4.45 7.37
C GLU A 77 2.18 -5.11 6.28
N THR A 78 1.91 -4.33 5.23
CA THR A 78 0.94 -4.68 4.20
C THR A 78 1.52 -5.58 3.11
N PHE A 79 2.83 -5.50 2.86
CA PHE A 79 3.56 -6.18 1.78
C PHE A 79 2.87 -6.09 0.41
N GLY A 80 2.19 -4.97 0.15
CA GLY A 80 1.45 -4.72 -1.07
C GLY A 80 1.67 -3.32 -1.60
N PRO A 81 1.22 -3.04 -2.83
CA PRO A 81 1.43 -1.75 -3.49
C PRO A 81 0.46 -0.69 -2.96
N MET A 82 0.48 -0.42 -1.66
CA MET A 82 -0.36 0.59 -1.01
C MET A 82 0.46 1.55 -0.14
N VAL A 83 0.06 2.83 -0.15
CA VAL A 83 0.73 3.90 0.59
C VAL A 83 -0.32 4.75 1.33
N PRO A 84 -0.35 4.72 2.68
CA PRO A 84 -1.06 5.73 3.47
C PRO A 84 -0.34 7.07 3.47
N ILE A 85 -1.11 8.14 3.46
CA ILE A 85 -0.63 9.51 3.68
C ILE A 85 -1.41 10.14 4.82
N MET A 86 -0.70 10.62 5.84
CA MET A 86 -1.26 11.27 7.02
C MET A 86 -0.62 12.64 7.22
N PRO A 87 -1.40 13.69 7.50
CA PRO A 87 -0.86 14.98 7.91
C PRO A 87 -0.36 14.92 9.35
N PHE A 88 0.67 15.71 9.67
CA PHE A 88 1.17 15.93 11.03
C PHE A 88 1.29 17.44 11.29
N LYS A 89 1.33 17.86 12.57
CA LYS A 89 1.42 19.29 12.92
C LYS A 89 2.84 19.71 13.29
N THR A 90 3.59 18.86 13.98
CA THR A 90 4.95 19.17 14.42
C THR A 90 5.93 18.06 14.05
N PHE A 91 7.21 18.42 13.97
CA PHE A 91 8.26 17.46 13.66
C PHE A 91 8.46 16.43 14.79
N ASP A 92 8.28 16.85 16.04
CA ASP A 92 8.42 15.95 17.19
C ASP A 92 7.28 14.90 17.22
N GLU A 93 6.04 15.32 16.94
CA GLU A 93 4.87 14.43 16.83
C GLU A 93 5.10 13.34 15.78
N VAL A 94 5.53 13.70 14.56
CA VAL A 94 5.75 12.72 13.49
C VAL A 94 6.92 11.77 13.79
N ILE A 95 7.94 12.21 14.56
CA ILE A 95 9.00 11.30 15.02
C ILE A 95 8.45 10.27 16.01
N GLU A 96 7.64 10.70 16.98
CA GLU A 96 7.03 9.79 17.95
C GLU A 96 6.12 8.77 17.23
N GLU A 97 5.24 9.25 16.35
CA GLU A 97 4.33 8.42 15.57
C GLU A 97 5.04 7.45 14.63
N ALA A 98 6.08 7.88 13.91
CA ALA A 98 6.86 7.00 13.02
C ALA A 98 7.59 5.88 13.79
N ASN A 99 7.88 6.11 15.07
CA ASN A 99 8.49 5.12 15.95
C ASN A 99 7.46 4.25 16.68
N ASP A 100 6.17 4.58 16.63
CA ASP A 100 5.10 3.83 17.27
C ASP A 100 4.66 2.61 16.47
N ARG A 101 5.54 1.60 16.47
CA ARG A 101 5.29 0.29 15.87
C ARG A 101 5.68 -0.82 16.84
N ASP A 102 5.16 -2.02 16.62
CA ASP A 102 5.60 -3.19 17.37
C ASP A 102 7.13 -3.32 17.27
N PRO A 103 7.84 -3.53 18.39
CA PRO A 103 9.28 -3.60 18.39
C PRO A 103 9.74 -4.76 17.50
N SER A 104 10.48 -4.42 16.45
CA SER A 104 11.16 -5.44 15.65
C SER A 104 12.16 -6.16 16.55
N PRO A 105 12.19 -7.51 16.59
CA PRO A 105 13.22 -8.23 17.32
C PRO A 105 14.63 -7.98 16.77
N LEU A 106 14.75 -7.40 15.56
CA LEU A 106 16.00 -7.07 14.89
C LEU A 106 16.43 -5.61 15.12
N VAL A 107 15.52 -4.74 15.55
CA VAL A 107 15.80 -3.32 15.81
C VAL A 107 15.13 -2.95 17.13
N PRO A 108 15.85 -3.10 18.26
CA PRO A 108 15.38 -2.63 19.56
C PRO A 108 15.04 -1.15 19.47
N ARG A 109 13.97 -0.71 20.13
CA ARG A 109 13.70 0.73 20.28
C ARG A 109 14.95 1.36 20.91
N ARG A 110 15.56 2.30 20.19
CA ARG A 110 16.70 3.05 20.71
C ARG A 110 16.18 3.91 21.86
N ASN A 111 16.49 3.53 23.09
CA ASN A 111 16.28 4.41 24.24
C ASN A 111 17.09 5.68 23.97
N ASN A 112 16.40 6.79 23.72
CA ASN A 112 17.05 8.09 23.74
C ASN A 112 17.28 8.45 25.22
N PRO A 113 18.47 8.94 25.63
CA PRO A 113 18.70 9.42 26.98
C PRO A 113 17.81 10.61 27.34
#